data_AF-A0A1G7B8C3-F1
#
_entry.id   AF-A0A1G7B8C3-F1
#
_cell.length_a   1.000
_cell.length_b   1.000
_cell.length_c   1.000
_cell.angle_alpha   90.00
_cell.angle_beta   90.00
_cell.angle_gamma   90.00
#
_symmetry.space_group_name_H-M   'P 1'
#
loop_
_entity.id
_entity.type
_entity.pdbx_description
1 polymer ?
#
loop_
_entity_poly.entity_id
_entity_poly.type
_entity_poly.pdbx_seq_one_letter_code
_entity_poly.pdbx_strand_id
1 'polypeptide(L)'
;MIRPPALHRLLALPILLAALLMLAGCSSEAEKRYNQAIEAERHQDWEQARELYQAALALDAELAEAHINLGALALRLKQLDLAEQHSHQALQLLEHKKKSLVRGFSWEKQAGLACNNLASVAFERVLQAQQAADDEILRQQLALAREWIDKALALDPDNEKFQHHQRFLHLWPN
;
A
#
# COMPACT_ATOMS: atom_id res chain seq x y z
N MET A 1 -4.45 -15.76 59.33
CA MET A 1 -3.26 -15.23 58.63
C MET A 1 -3.64 -14.96 57.18
N ILE A 2 -3.87 -13.70 56.82
CA ILE A 2 -4.23 -13.29 55.47
C ILE A 2 -2.94 -12.80 54.80
N ARG A 3 -2.42 -13.53 53.81
CA ARG A 3 -1.31 -13.03 52.97
C ARG A 3 -1.84 -11.82 52.19
N PRO A 4 -1.27 -10.61 52.33
CA PRO A 4 -1.75 -9.47 51.56
C PRO A 4 -1.55 -9.77 50.07
N PRO A 5 -2.53 -9.43 49.20
CA PRO A 5 -2.35 -9.58 47.76
C PRO A 5 -1.13 -8.78 47.34
N ALA A 6 -0.26 -9.43 46.55
CA ALA A 6 0.93 -8.90 45.92
C ALA A 6 0.73 -7.46 45.42
N LEU A 7 1.24 -6.46 46.17
CA LEU A 7 1.14 -5.01 45.88
C LEU A 7 1.60 -4.64 44.45
N HIS A 8 2.50 -5.45 43.89
CA HIS A 8 3.02 -5.38 42.53
C HIS A 8 1.94 -5.64 41.46
N ARG A 9 0.89 -6.42 41.75
CA ARG A 9 -0.22 -6.69 40.82
C ARG A 9 -1.17 -5.49 40.66
N LEU A 10 -1.32 -4.68 41.70
CA LEU A 10 -2.16 -3.47 41.70
C LEU A 10 -1.49 -2.28 40.99
N LEU A 11 -0.16 -2.19 41.04
CA LEU A 11 0.62 -1.15 40.35
C LEU A 11 0.84 -1.47 38.85
N ALA A 12 0.92 -2.76 38.49
CA ALA A 12 1.08 -3.17 37.09
C ALA A 12 -0.19 -2.91 36.26
N LEU A 13 -1.38 -3.03 36.85
CA LEU A 13 -2.67 -2.89 36.16
C LEU A 13 -2.91 -1.49 35.53
N PRO A 14 -2.69 -0.35 36.21
CA PRO A 14 -2.84 0.97 35.60
C PRO A 14 -1.75 1.28 34.56
N ILE A 15 -0.53 0.75 34.73
CA ILE A 15 0.54 0.87 33.73
C ILE A 15 0.20 0.08 32.47
N LEU A 16 -0.31 -1.15 32.64
CA LEU A 16 -0.78 -1.99 31.55
C LEU A 16 -1.99 -1.37 30.84
N LEU A 17 -2.93 -0.79 31.59
CA LEU A 17 -4.10 -0.10 31.07
C LEU A 17 -3.72 1.18 30.31
N ALA A 18 -2.77 1.97 30.81
CA ALA A 18 -2.24 3.15 30.13
C ALA A 18 -1.49 2.77 28.84
N ALA A 19 -0.69 1.69 28.86
CA ALA A 19 -0.03 1.16 27.68
C ALA A 19 -1.05 0.64 26.65
N LEU A 20 -2.12 -0.05 27.09
CA LEU A 20 -3.22 -0.49 26.24
C LEU A 20 -3.99 0.68 25.61
N LEU A 21 -4.24 1.76 26.36
CA LEU A 21 -4.91 2.96 25.86
C LEU A 21 -4.03 3.73 24.86
N MET A 22 -2.70 3.80 25.07
CA MET A 22 -1.79 4.35 24.07
C MET A 22 -1.76 3.51 22.79
N LEU A 23 -1.65 2.18 22.91
CA LEU A 23 -1.67 1.27 21.76
C LEU A 23 -3.00 1.35 20.98
N ALA A 24 -4.13 1.49 21.68
CA ALA A 24 -5.45 1.67 21.07
C ALA A 24 -5.61 3.05 20.38
N GLY A 25 -4.95 4.09 20.89
CA GLY A 25 -4.99 5.44 20.32
C GLY A 25 -4.18 5.57 19.02
N CYS A 26 -3.05 4.87 18.90
CA CYS A 26 -2.14 4.98 17.75
C CYS A 26 -2.81 4.63 16.40
N SER A 27 -3.62 3.57 16.36
CA SER A 27 -4.33 3.16 15.14
C SER A 27 -5.37 4.21 14.68
N SER A 28 -6.05 4.87 15.63
CA SER A 28 -7.04 5.91 15.30
C SER A 28 -6.41 7.21 14.76
N GLU A 29 -5.26 7.62 15.29
CA GLU A 29 -4.56 8.80 14.79
C GLU A 29 -3.87 8.50 13.44
N ALA A 30 -3.34 7.28 13.24
CA ALA A 30 -2.82 6.84 11.94
C ALA A 30 -3.90 6.91 10.85
N GLU A 31 -5.10 6.39 11.11
CA GLU A 31 -6.25 6.47 10.21
C GLU A 31 -6.63 7.92 9.90
N LYS A 32 -6.62 8.80 10.91
CA LYS A 32 -6.89 10.22 10.70
C LYS A 32 -5.87 10.87 9.77
N ARG A 33 -4.56 10.61 9.97
CA ARG A 33 -3.52 11.13 9.06
C ARG A 33 -3.67 10.59 7.65
N TYR A 34 -3.99 9.31 7.52
CA TYR A 34 -4.30 8.68 6.23
C TYR A 34 -5.48 9.37 5.53
N ASN A 35 -6.58 9.63 6.23
CA ASN A 35 -7.75 10.30 5.66
C ASN A 35 -7.44 11.76 5.27
N GLN A 36 -6.60 12.46 6.03
CA GLN A 36 -6.12 13.80 5.65
C GLN A 36 -5.25 13.75 4.40
N ALA A 37 -4.41 12.72 4.24
CA ALA A 37 -3.60 12.54 3.04
C ALA A 37 -4.47 12.34 1.79
N ILE A 38 -5.53 11.53 1.90
CA ILE A 38 -6.53 11.35 0.83
C ILE A 38 -7.15 12.69 0.43
N GLU A 39 -7.49 13.55 1.39
CA GLU A 39 -8.06 14.86 1.08
C GLU A 39 -7.04 15.79 0.40
N ALA A 40 -5.78 15.77 0.85
CA ALA A 40 -4.69 16.49 0.19
C ALA A 40 -4.50 16.01 -1.27
N GLU A 41 -4.55 14.70 -1.53
CA GLU A 41 -4.48 14.16 -2.90
C GLU A 41 -5.66 14.61 -3.78
N ARG A 42 -6.87 14.74 -3.21
CA ARG A 42 -8.04 15.26 -3.94
C ARG A 42 -7.86 16.72 -4.33
N HIS A 43 -7.13 17.48 -3.52
CA HIS A 43 -6.70 18.84 -3.84
C HIS A 43 -5.43 18.92 -4.69
N GLN A 44 -4.88 17.77 -5.10
CA GLN A 44 -3.62 17.66 -5.86
C GLN A 44 -2.40 18.22 -5.13
N ASP A 45 -2.46 18.33 -3.79
CA ASP A 45 -1.33 18.68 -2.95
C ASP A 45 -0.51 17.42 -2.65
N TRP A 46 0.30 17.04 -3.63
CA TRP A 46 1.07 15.80 -3.63
C TRP A 46 2.12 15.75 -2.53
N GLU A 47 2.73 16.90 -2.19
CA GLU A 47 3.75 16.96 -1.15
C GLU A 47 3.10 16.76 0.23
N GLN A 48 2.01 17.48 0.51
CA GLN A 48 1.28 17.31 1.76
C GLN A 48 0.70 15.90 1.91
N ALA A 49 0.14 15.33 0.84
CA ALA A 49 -0.33 13.94 0.85
C ALA A 49 0.78 12.96 1.24
N ARG A 50 1.98 13.10 0.65
CA ARG A 50 3.14 12.27 0.97
C ARG A 50 3.51 12.35 2.45
N GLU A 51 3.62 13.57 2.98
CA GLU A 51 3.97 13.80 4.38
C GLU A 51 2.94 13.18 5.33
N LEU A 52 1.65 13.32 5.01
CA LEU A 52 0.56 12.78 5.81
C LEU A 52 0.51 11.25 5.77
N TYR A 53 0.76 10.61 4.62
CA TYR A 53 0.90 9.15 4.54
C TYR A 53 2.12 8.65 5.32
N GLN A 54 3.26 9.35 5.22
CA GLN A 54 4.45 9.01 6.01
C GLN A 54 4.20 9.16 7.51
N ALA A 55 3.48 10.21 7.92
CA ALA A 55 3.07 10.40 9.31
C ALA A 55 2.10 9.31 9.77
N ALA A 56 1.18 8.85 8.92
CA ALA A 56 0.32 7.71 9.22
C ALA A 56 1.15 6.44 9.45
N LEU A 57 2.14 6.17 8.58
CA LEU A 57 3.04 5.02 8.71
C LEU A 57 3.99 5.11 9.92
N ALA A 58 4.33 6.32 10.37
CA ALA A 58 5.10 6.49 11.60
C ALA A 58 4.30 6.10 12.86
N LEU A 59 2.96 6.17 12.78
CA LEU A 59 2.05 5.79 13.86
C LEU A 59 1.60 4.32 13.74
N ASP A 60 1.42 3.84 12.51
CA ASP A 60 1.09 2.45 12.18
C ASP A 60 1.86 2.03 10.92
N ALA A 61 3.02 1.41 11.12
CA ALA A 61 3.89 0.94 10.04
C ALA A 61 3.28 -0.20 9.22
N GLU A 62 2.17 -0.78 9.67
CA GLU A 62 1.48 -1.88 9.01
C GLU A 62 0.23 -1.41 8.24
N LEU A 63 0.03 -0.09 8.12
CA LEU A 63 -1.08 0.49 7.36
C LEU A 63 -0.86 0.31 5.85
N ALA A 64 -1.32 -0.82 5.32
CA ALA A 64 -1.11 -1.21 3.94
C ALA A 64 -1.65 -0.18 2.92
N GLU A 65 -2.79 0.45 3.19
CA GLU A 65 -3.37 1.45 2.28
C GLU A 65 -2.52 2.72 2.15
N ALA A 66 -1.81 3.12 3.22
CA ALA A 66 -0.85 4.22 3.13
C ALA A 66 0.34 3.85 2.22
N HIS A 67 0.79 2.59 2.28
CA HIS A 67 1.80 2.08 1.34
C HIS A 67 1.28 2.03 -0.10
N ILE A 68 0.02 1.63 -0.35
CA ILE A 68 -0.57 1.66 -1.71
C ILE A 68 -0.53 3.07 -2.28
N ASN A 69 -0.98 4.06 -1.50
CA ASN A 69 -1.07 5.44 -1.99
C ASN A 69 0.30 6.08 -2.16
N LEU A 70 1.26 5.82 -1.27
CA LEU A 70 2.66 6.24 -1.49
C LEU A 70 3.26 5.60 -2.74
N GLY A 71 2.93 4.33 -3.03
CA GLY A 71 3.32 3.67 -4.27
C GLY A 71 2.76 4.37 -5.51
N ALA A 72 1.46 4.69 -5.49
CA ALA A 72 0.79 5.42 -6.57
C ALA A 72 1.33 6.86 -6.74
N LEU A 73 1.66 7.54 -5.63
CA LEU A 73 2.25 8.86 -5.65
C LEU A 73 3.68 8.84 -6.21
N ALA A 74 4.49 7.86 -5.81
CA ALA A 74 5.83 7.66 -6.35
C ALA A 74 5.79 7.38 -7.87
N LEU A 75 4.81 6.62 -8.37
CA LEU A 75 4.57 6.44 -9.81
C LEU A 75 4.32 7.77 -10.53
N ARG A 76 3.44 8.63 -9.97
CA ARG A 76 3.16 9.96 -10.54
C ARG A 76 4.41 10.82 -10.61
N LEU A 77 5.30 10.69 -9.63
CA LEU A 77 6.58 11.39 -9.56
C LEU A 77 7.71 10.67 -10.31
N LYS A 78 7.41 9.60 -11.06
CA LYS A 78 8.39 8.76 -11.80
C LYS A 78 9.50 8.17 -10.94
N GLN A 79 9.26 8.00 -9.64
CA GLN A 79 10.17 7.40 -8.67
C GLN A 79 9.92 5.89 -8.59
N LEU A 80 10.32 5.16 -9.64
CA LEU A 80 9.89 3.78 -9.87
C LEU A 80 10.32 2.81 -8.76
N ASP A 81 11.52 2.97 -8.20
CA ASP A 81 12.01 2.07 -7.14
C ASP A 81 11.26 2.26 -5.82
N LEU A 82 10.92 3.50 -5.47
CA LEU A 82 10.08 3.80 -4.30
C LEU A 82 8.65 3.28 -4.50
N ALA A 83 8.12 3.41 -5.71
CA ALA A 83 6.80 2.89 -6.05
C ALA A 83 6.74 1.36 -5.90
N GLU A 84 7.75 0.66 -6.40
CA GLU A 84 7.88 -0.79 -6.28
C GLU A 84 7.98 -1.22 -4.82
N GLN A 85 8.87 -0.59 -4.05
CA GLN A 85 9.08 -0.91 -2.64
C GLN A 85 7.78 -0.77 -1.83
N HIS A 86 7.08 0.36 -1.97
CA HIS A 86 5.84 0.58 -1.23
C HIS A 86 4.73 -0.36 -1.67
N SER A 87 4.61 -0.64 -2.97
CA SER A 87 3.57 -1.54 -3.48
C SER A 87 3.80 -2.99 -3.04
N HIS A 88 5.05 -3.46 -3.00
CA HIS A 88 5.38 -4.77 -2.41
C HIS A 88 5.08 -4.85 -0.92
N GLN A 89 5.44 -3.82 -0.16
CA GLN A 89 5.16 -3.77 1.28
C GLN A 89 3.66 -3.84 1.56
N ALA A 90 2.86 -3.07 0.82
CA ALA A 90 1.40 -3.13 0.90
C ALA A 90 0.85 -4.53 0.63
N LEU A 91 1.30 -5.16 -0.47
CA LEU A 91 0.84 -6.48 -0.87
C LEU A 91 1.17 -7.54 0.19
N GLN A 92 2.39 -7.51 0.72
CA GLN A 92 2.83 -8.44 1.77
C GLN A 92 1.96 -8.30 3.04
N LEU A 93 1.69 -7.07 3.48
CA LEU A 93 0.86 -6.79 4.65
C LEU A 93 -0.58 -7.29 4.44
N LEU A 94 -1.15 -7.07 3.25
CA LEU A 94 -2.52 -7.48 2.91
C LEU A 94 -2.67 -9.00 2.82
N GLU A 95 -1.73 -9.69 2.17
CA GLU A 95 -1.77 -11.15 2.07
C GLU A 95 -1.58 -11.84 3.44
N HIS A 96 -0.75 -11.25 4.30
CA HIS A 96 -0.49 -11.76 5.63
C HIS A 96 -1.67 -11.52 6.59
N LYS A 97 -2.19 -10.29 6.65
CA LYS A 97 -3.22 -9.90 7.63
C LYS A 97 -4.65 -10.15 7.16
N LYS A 98 -4.86 -10.15 5.84
CA LYS A 98 -6.18 -10.29 5.21
C LYS A 98 -7.22 -9.32 5.76
N LYS A 99 -6.79 -8.08 6.00
CA LYS A 99 -7.60 -7.00 6.57
C LYS A 99 -7.36 -5.71 5.79
N SER A 100 -8.43 -4.93 5.61
CA SER A 100 -8.38 -3.54 5.14
C SER A 100 -8.92 -2.62 6.23
N LEU A 101 -8.32 -1.44 6.36
CA LEU A 101 -8.82 -0.34 7.18
C LEU A 101 -10.03 0.34 6.52
N VAL A 102 -10.03 0.46 5.19
CA VAL A 102 -11.03 1.24 4.47
C VAL A 102 -12.37 0.51 4.46
N ARG A 103 -13.35 1.06 5.17
CA ARG A 103 -14.71 0.50 5.25
C ARG A 103 -15.32 0.32 3.86
N GLY A 104 -15.82 -0.89 3.58
CA GLY A 104 -16.45 -1.23 2.30
C GLY A 104 -15.48 -1.76 1.23
N PHE A 105 -14.17 -1.76 1.50
CA PHE A 105 -13.18 -2.42 0.67
C PHE A 105 -12.69 -3.70 1.35
N SER A 106 -12.47 -4.74 0.54
CA SER A 106 -11.85 -5.97 1.02
C SER A 106 -10.34 -5.90 0.86
N TRP A 107 -9.61 -6.73 1.61
CA TRP A 107 -8.15 -6.78 1.49
C TRP A 107 -7.73 -7.24 0.09
N GLU A 108 -8.52 -8.09 -0.57
CA GLU A 108 -8.27 -8.54 -1.95
C GLU A 108 -8.30 -7.35 -2.91
N LYS A 109 -9.30 -6.47 -2.80
CA LYS A 109 -9.39 -5.28 -3.64
C LYS A 109 -8.21 -4.33 -3.44
N GLN A 110 -7.79 -4.13 -2.18
CA GLN A 110 -6.59 -3.35 -1.87
C GLN A 110 -5.32 -4.01 -2.43
N ALA A 111 -5.20 -5.33 -2.32
CA ALA A 111 -4.08 -6.09 -2.87
C ALA A 111 -4.04 -6.00 -4.40
N GLY A 112 -5.22 -5.97 -5.04
CA GLY A 112 -5.36 -5.70 -6.47
C GLY A 112 -4.80 -4.33 -6.87
N LEU A 113 -5.07 -3.28 -6.07
CA LEU A 113 -4.49 -1.94 -6.31
C LEU A 113 -2.96 -1.94 -6.17
N ALA A 114 -2.41 -2.65 -5.17
CA ALA A 114 -0.97 -2.82 -5.02
C ALA A 114 -0.35 -3.56 -6.23
N CYS A 115 -0.97 -4.64 -6.70
CA CYS A 115 -0.54 -5.36 -7.91
C CYS A 115 -0.61 -4.45 -9.15
N ASN A 116 -1.65 -3.63 -9.28
CA ASN A 116 -1.77 -2.67 -10.37
C ASN A 116 -0.66 -1.60 -10.34
N ASN A 117 -0.24 -1.14 -9.16
CA ASN A 117 0.92 -0.25 -9.06
C ASN A 117 2.21 -0.94 -9.53
N LEU A 118 2.43 -2.20 -9.14
CA LEU A 118 3.59 -2.99 -9.60
C LEU A 118 3.60 -3.20 -11.11
N ALA A 119 2.42 -3.46 -11.71
CA ALA A 119 2.28 -3.50 -13.17
C ALA A 119 2.64 -2.15 -13.80
N SER A 120 2.18 -1.05 -13.21
CA SER A 120 2.48 0.32 -13.66
C SER A 120 3.97 0.65 -13.57
N VAL A 121 4.67 0.18 -12.53
CA VAL A 121 6.14 0.30 -12.45
C VAL A 121 6.79 -0.42 -13.63
N ALA A 122 6.38 -1.66 -13.89
CA ALA A 122 6.93 -2.45 -14.99
C ALA A 122 6.66 -1.79 -16.36
N PHE A 123 5.47 -1.22 -16.58
CA PHE A 123 5.17 -0.45 -17.79
C PHE A 123 6.08 0.76 -17.97
N GLU A 124 6.32 1.53 -16.92
CA GLU A 124 7.20 2.70 -16.98
C GLU A 124 8.64 2.28 -17.32
N ARG A 125 9.10 1.14 -16.80
CA ARG A 125 10.41 0.56 -17.15
C ARG A 125 10.45 0.07 -18.60
N VAL A 126 9.36 -0.49 -19.13
CA VAL A 126 9.24 -0.81 -20.58
C VAL A 126 9.43 0.44 -21.43
N LEU A 127 8.76 1.55 -21.08
CA LEU A 127 8.88 2.81 -21.81
C LEU A 127 10.30 3.38 -21.77
N GLN A 128 10.98 3.28 -20.63
CA GLN A 128 12.39 3.67 -20.50
C GLN A 128 13.32 2.78 -21.31
N ALA A 129 13.14 1.46 -21.27
CA ALA A 129 13.94 0.50 -22.03
C ALA A 129 13.75 0.67 -23.54
N GLN A 130 12.53 0.98 -23.99
CA GLN A 130 12.25 1.29 -25.39
C GLN A 130 13.04 2.52 -25.87
N GLN A 131 13.17 3.55 -25.03
CA GLN A 131 13.99 4.73 -25.35
C GLN A 131 15.48 4.40 -25.41
N ALA A 132 15.93 3.43 -24.61
CA ALA A 132 17.31 2.97 -24.57
C ALA A 132 17.67 1.90 -25.62
N ALA A 133 16.68 1.41 -26.38
CA ALA A 133 16.81 0.26 -27.29
C ALA A 133 17.34 -1.02 -26.61
N ASP A 134 16.91 -1.28 -25.38
CA ASP A 134 17.23 -2.50 -24.62
C ASP A 134 16.10 -3.53 -24.71
N ASP A 135 16.22 -4.44 -25.70
CA ASP A 135 15.21 -5.46 -25.99
C ASP A 135 15.05 -6.51 -24.87
N GLU A 136 16.09 -6.76 -24.09
CA GLU A 136 16.04 -7.76 -23.01
C GLU A 136 15.22 -7.22 -21.84
N ILE A 137 15.54 -6.01 -21.37
CA ILE A 137 14.79 -5.36 -20.29
C ILE A 137 13.34 -5.16 -20.71
N LEU A 138 13.10 -4.77 -21.97
CA LEU A 138 11.75 -4.62 -22.50
C LEU A 138 10.93 -5.90 -22.34
N ARG A 139 11.47 -7.05 -22.76
CA ARG A 139 10.77 -8.34 -22.65
C ARG A 139 10.54 -8.75 -21.20
N GLN A 140 11.54 -8.57 -20.34
CA GLN A 140 11.43 -8.92 -18.91
C GLN A 140 10.36 -8.08 -18.21
N GLN A 141 10.37 -6.77 -18.40
CA GLN A 141 9.41 -5.87 -17.76
C GLN A 141 8.00 -6.04 -18.33
N LEU A 142 7.86 -6.35 -19.62
CA LEU A 142 6.56 -6.65 -20.22
C LEU A 142 5.96 -7.96 -19.67
N ALA A 143 6.79 -8.97 -19.38
CA ALA A 143 6.33 -10.20 -18.72
C ALA A 143 5.88 -9.93 -17.28
N LEU A 144 6.66 -9.16 -16.51
CA LEU A 144 6.30 -8.75 -15.14
C LEU A 144 5.01 -7.95 -15.10
N ALA A 145 4.81 -7.01 -16.05
CA ALA A 145 3.57 -6.23 -16.13
C ALA A 145 2.34 -7.13 -16.31
N ARG A 146 2.43 -8.17 -17.15
CA ARG A 146 1.34 -9.15 -17.35
C ARG A 146 1.05 -9.93 -16.09
N GLU A 147 2.08 -10.46 -15.45
CA GLU A 147 1.92 -11.23 -14.20
C GLU A 147 1.19 -10.40 -13.13
N TRP A 148 1.60 -9.15 -12.94
CA TRP A 148 0.98 -8.27 -11.95
C TRP A 148 -0.46 -7.89 -12.30
N ILE A 149 -0.77 -7.62 -13.57
CA ILE A 149 -2.15 -7.33 -14.00
C ILE A 149 -3.05 -8.57 -13.87
N ASP A 150 -2.56 -9.75 -14.22
CA ASP A 150 -3.33 -10.98 -14.08
C ASP A 150 -3.62 -11.28 -12.59
N LYS A 151 -2.64 -11.05 -11.72
CA LYS A 151 -2.84 -11.13 -10.26
C LYS A 151 -3.84 -10.09 -9.77
N ALA A 152 -3.78 -8.85 -10.27
CA ALA A 152 -4.74 -7.80 -9.90
C ALA A 152 -6.18 -8.17 -10.31
N LEU A 153 -6.36 -8.71 -11.52
CA LEU A 153 -7.65 -9.17 -12.02
C LEU A 153 -8.17 -10.41 -11.28
N ALA A 154 -7.30 -11.32 -10.84
CA ALA A 154 -7.71 -12.45 -10.02
C ALA A 154 -8.29 -12.00 -8.66
N LEU A 155 -7.84 -10.86 -8.14
CA LEU A 155 -8.28 -10.30 -6.86
C LEU A 155 -9.53 -9.41 -6.98
N ASP A 156 -9.66 -8.65 -8.08
CA ASP A 156 -10.82 -7.79 -8.36
C ASP A 156 -11.16 -7.82 -9.86
N PRO A 157 -11.86 -8.87 -10.34
CA PRO A 157 -12.11 -9.08 -11.77
C PRO A 157 -12.93 -7.97 -12.44
N ASP A 158 -13.79 -7.31 -11.67
CA ASP A 158 -14.69 -6.26 -12.15
C ASP A 158 -14.01 -4.88 -12.22
N ASN A 159 -12.74 -4.78 -11.84
CA ASN A 159 -12.03 -3.51 -11.86
C ASN A 159 -11.69 -3.06 -13.29
N GLU A 160 -12.43 -2.08 -13.79
CA GLU A 160 -12.28 -1.58 -15.16
C GLU A 160 -10.86 -1.12 -15.49
N LYS A 161 -10.12 -0.58 -14.50
CA LYS A 161 -8.73 -0.14 -14.70
C LYS A 161 -7.82 -1.33 -15.00
N PHE A 162 -7.98 -2.44 -14.27
CA PHE A 162 -7.16 -3.62 -14.46
C PHE A 162 -7.45 -4.27 -15.83
N GLN A 163 -8.73 -4.35 -16.20
CA GLN A 163 -9.14 -4.83 -17.52
C GLN A 163 -8.58 -3.95 -18.65
N HIS A 164 -8.59 -2.62 -18.46
CA HIS A 164 -8.01 -1.69 -19.42
C HIS A 164 -6.49 -1.92 -19.58
N HIS A 165 -5.75 -2.05 -18.48
CA HIS A 165 -4.31 -2.35 -18.52
C HIS A 165 -4.01 -3.71 -19.17
N GLN A 166 -4.84 -4.73 -18.95
CA GLN A 166 -4.69 -6.04 -19.60
C GLN A 166 -4.88 -5.94 -21.12
N ARG A 167 -5.92 -5.23 -21.58
CA ARG A 167 -6.14 -5.01 -23.02
C ARG A 167 -4.95 -4.29 -23.64
N PHE A 168 -4.42 -3.30 -22.96
CA PHE A 168 -3.22 -2.60 -23.40
C PHE A 168 -2.02 -3.55 -23.56
N LEU A 169 -1.79 -4.46 -22.61
CA LEU A 169 -0.73 -5.48 -22.70
C LEU A 169 -0.90 -6.45 -23.86
N HIS A 170 -2.13 -6.86 -24.16
CA HIS A 170 -2.41 -7.73 -25.31
C HIS A 170 -2.17 -7.04 -26.65
N LEU A 171 -2.33 -5.72 -26.70
CA LEU A 171 -2.10 -4.92 -27.91
C LEU A 171 -0.65 -4.43 -28.04
N TRP A 172 0.20 -4.65 -27.03
CA TRP A 172 1.59 -4.24 -27.07
C TRP A 172 2.33 -4.98 -28.21
N PRO A 173 2.99 -4.27 -29.15
CA PRO A 173 3.63 -4.90 -30.30
C PRO A 173 4.71 -5.91 -29.87
N ASN A 174 4.70 -7.10 -30.49
CA ASN A 174 5.77 -8.09 -30.36
C ASN A 174 7.05 -7.65 -31.08
#